data_AF-A0A1Q9RVJ6-F1
#
_entry.id   AF-A0A1Q9RVJ6-F1
#
_cell.length_a   1.000
_cell.length_b   1.000
_cell.length_c   1.000
_cell.angle_alpha   90.00
_cell.angle_beta   90.00
_cell.angle_gamma   90.00
#
_symmetry.space_group_name_H-M   'P 1'
#
loop_
_entity.id
_entity.type
_entity.pdbx_description
1 polymer ?
#
loop_
_entity_poly.entity_id
_entity_poly.type
_entity_poly.pdbx_seq_one_letter_code
_entity_poly.pdbx_strand_id
1 'polypeptide(L)'
;MFGGIAVAAVTSGLAVLLFGQSSVPALLVVAAGGLAGFVAGRATVVDVPAPRIGLQLRSRAAARERSVDDRYLEGELRARWRQAAEGTGLARLVWPASGPAVSVPVVLSVRLRPYRVLMVRLRPGQLVGDVVAVQERLRRLMDARAIRISEVARDVVRVELW
;
A
#
# COMPACT_ATOMS: atom_id res chain seq x y z
N MET A 1 -31.93 38.92 2.28
CA MET A 1 -33.21 38.78 1.54
C MET A 1 -32.91 37.96 0.30
N PHE A 2 -33.63 36.83 0.12
CA PHE A 2 -33.41 35.74 -0.85
C PHE A 2 -32.09 34.99 -0.68
N GLY A 3 -31.99 33.66 -0.62
CA GLY A 3 -32.87 32.51 -0.87
C GLY A 3 -31.87 31.37 -1.12
N GLY A 4 -31.76 30.35 -0.27
CA GLY A 4 -32.60 29.17 -0.33
C GLY A 4 -32.26 28.34 -1.58
N ILE A 5 -31.46 27.27 -1.41
CA ILE A 5 -31.68 25.93 -1.98
C ILE A 5 -30.83 24.97 -1.15
N ALA A 6 -31.53 24.20 -0.30
CA ALA A 6 -31.04 22.95 0.23
C ALA A 6 -31.33 21.86 -0.81
N VAL A 7 -30.35 21.03 -1.13
CA VAL A 7 -30.57 19.78 -1.88
C VAL A 7 -30.29 18.62 -0.94
N ALA A 8 -31.38 18.03 -0.46
CA ALA A 8 -31.41 16.69 0.10
C ALA A 8 -31.83 15.72 -1.02
N ALA A 9 -31.11 14.61 -1.17
CA ALA A 9 -31.55 13.33 -1.76
C ALA A 9 -30.31 12.47 -2.01
N VAL A 10 -30.29 11.15 -1.87
CA VAL A 10 -31.25 10.14 -1.41
C VAL A 10 -30.36 8.93 -1.09
N THR A 11 -30.64 8.27 0.02
CA THR A 11 -30.12 6.97 0.43
C THR A 11 -30.46 5.89 -0.59
N SER A 12 -29.48 5.08 -0.99
CA SER A 12 -29.71 3.73 -1.49
C SER A 12 -28.60 2.84 -0.97
N GLY A 13 -28.93 2.08 0.08
CA GLY A 13 -28.10 0.98 0.53
C GLY A 13 -28.17 -0.17 -0.45
N LEU A 14 -27.09 -0.94 -0.53
CA LEU A 14 -27.20 -2.34 -0.85
C LEU A 14 -26.20 -3.12 0.00
N ALA A 15 -26.76 -3.80 1.00
CA ALA A 15 -26.06 -4.77 1.81
C ALA A 15 -25.69 -5.98 0.94
N VAL A 16 -24.41 -6.33 0.90
CA VAL A 16 -23.94 -7.62 0.38
C VAL A 16 -23.75 -8.53 1.60
N LEU A 17 -24.76 -9.36 1.87
CA LEU A 17 -24.64 -10.52 2.74
C LEU A 17 -24.55 -11.78 1.89
N LEU A 18 -23.40 -12.43 2.02
CA LEU A 18 -23.10 -13.87 2.18
C LEU A 18 -24.10 -14.95 1.70
N PHE A 19 -23.50 -16.11 1.38
CA PHE A 19 -24.03 -17.38 0.87
C PHE A 19 -24.16 -17.39 -0.67
N GLY A 20 -23.59 -18.32 -1.42
CA GLY A 20 -23.29 -19.73 -1.13
C GLY A 20 -24.05 -20.56 -2.17
N GLN A 21 -23.34 -21.47 -2.85
CA GLN A 21 -23.85 -22.52 -3.75
C GLN A 21 -24.31 -22.17 -5.18
N SER A 22 -23.46 -22.62 -6.11
CA SER A 22 -23.78 -23.43 -7.31
C SER A 22 -25.15 -23.30 -7.96
N SER A 23 -25.16 -22.91 -9.24
CA SER A 23 -25.61 -23.76 -10.37
C SER A 23 -25.52 -22.97 -11.69
N VAL A 24 -24.81 -23.54 -12.66
CA VAL A 24 -24.91 -23.17 -14.09
C VAL A 24 -26.26 -23.68 -14.60
N PRO A 25 -26.99 -22.90 -15.42
CA PRO A 25 -27.26 -23.42 -16.76
C PRO A 25 -27.15 -22.37 -17.86
N ALA A 26 -26.63 -22.87 -18.99
CA ALA A 26 -26.66 -22.25 -20.30
C ALA A 26 -28.09 -21.85 -20.71
N LEU A 27 -28.24 -20.65 -21.26
CA LEU A 27 -29.44 -20.30 -22.02
C LEU A 27 -29.05 -19.43 -23.22
N LEU A 28 -28.68 -20.14 -24.28
CA LEU A 28 -29.21 -20.03 -25.63
C LEU A 28 -29.99 -18.74 -25.93
N VAL A 29 -29.32 -17.76 -26.55
CA VAL A 29 -30.01 -16.70 -27.30
C VAL A 29 -29.78 -16.97 -28.78
N VAL A 30 -30.74 -17.69 -29.36
CA VAL A 30 -30.97 -17.74 -30.80
C VAL A 30 -31.77 -16.49 -31.15
N ALA A 31 -31.18 -15.58 -31.92
CA ALA A 31 -31.91 -14.54 -32.60
C ALA A 31 -31.61 -14.66 -34.10
N ALA A 32 -32.62 -15.11 -34.83
CA ALA A 32 -32.69 -15.16 -36.27
C ALA A 32 -32.95 -13.75 -36.85
N GLY A 33 -32.44 -13.49 -38.05
CA GLY A 33 -32.70 -12.28 -38.84
C GLY A 33 -31.40 -11.70 -39.41
N GLY A 34 -31.20 -11.55 -40.71
CA GLY A 34 -32.02 -11.82 -41.88
C GLY A 34 -31.13 -11.81 -43.12
N LEU A 35 -31.57 -12.54 -44.14
CA LEU A 35 -31.03 -12.58 -45.49
C LEU A 35 -31.37 -11.27 -46.21
N ALA A 36 -30.40 -10.44 -46.57
CA ALA A 36 -30.49 -9.48 -47.67
C ALA A 36 -29.14 -8.83 -47.99
N GLY A 37 -28.76 -8.83 -49.27
CA GLY A 37 -27.90 -7.77 -49.83
C GLY A 37 -26.45 -8.12 -50.12
N PHE A 38 -26.22 -9.01 -51.08
CA PHE A 38 -24.95 -9.07 -51.82
C PHE A 38 -24.96 -7.94 -52.88
N VAL A 39 -24.29 -6.82 -52.60
CA VAL A 39 -23.90 -5.83 -53.60
C VAL A 39 -22.47 -5.39 -53.33
N ALA A 40 -21.65 -5.49 -54.38
CA ALA A 40 -20.25 -5.14 -54.45
C ALA A 40 -19.92 -3.81 -53.77
N GLY A 41 -18.84 -3.78 -52.99
CA GLY A 41 -18.33 -2.52 -52.45
C GLY A 41 -17.11 -2.70 -51.56
N ARG A 42 -15.93 -2.58 -52.18
CA ARG A 42 -14.61 -2.31 -51.57
C ARG A 42 -14.23 -3.16 -50.35
N ALA A 43 -13.18 -3.96 -50.52
CA ALA A 43 -12.28 -4.29 -49.43
C ALA A 43 -11.77 -2.99 -48.81
N THR A 44 -12.45 -2.49 -47.78
CA THR A 44 -11.85 -1.57 -46.82
C THR A 44 -10.79 -2.40 -46.13
N VAL A 45 -9.54 -2.25 -46.58
CA VAL A 45 -8.40 -2.59 -45.76
C VAL A 45 -8.60 -1.79 -44.48
N VAL A 46 -9.12 -2.45 -43.46
CA VAL A 46 -9.08 -1.95 -42.09
C VAL A 46 -7.59 -1.98 -41.77
N ASP A 47 -6.93 -0.84 -41.94
CA ASP A 47 -5.61 -0.61 -41.37
C ASP A 47 -5.76 -0.78 -39.86
N VAL A 48 -5.53 -2.00 -39.39
CA VAL A 48 -5.33 -2.27 -37.97
C VAL A 48 -4.02 -1.56 -37.64
N PRO A 49 -4.05 -0.45 -36.89
CA PRO A 49 -2.82 0.25 -36.56
C PRO A 49 -1.92 -0.75 -35.84
N ALA A 50 -0.73 -0.98 -36.40
CA ALA A 50 0.27 -1.84 -35.80
C ALA A 50 0.36 -1.49 -34.31
N PRO A 51 0.27 -2.48 -33.39
CA PRO A 51 0.25 -2.19 -31.98
C PRO A 51 1.54 -1.44 -31.66
N ARG A 52 1.42 -0.23 -31.09
CA ARG A 52 2.54 0.61 -30.66
C ARG A 52 3.18 -0.03 -29.41
N ILE A 53 3.78 -1.22 -29.56
CA ILE A 53 4.33 -2.06 -28.49
C ILE A 53 5.57 -1.41 -27.85
N GLY A 54 6.26 -0.53 -28.57
CA GLY A 54 7.54 0.04 -28.12
C GLY A 54 7.47 0.96 -26.89
N LEU A 55 6.37 1.68 -26.66
CA LEU A 55 6.26 2.62 -25.52
C LEU A 55 5.84 1.93 -24.22
N GLN A 56 4.97 0.92 -24.28
CA GLN A 56 4.45 0.23 -23.09
C GLN A 56 5.54 -0.62 -22.40
N LEU A 57 6.43 -1.25 -23.16
CA LEU A 57 7.55 -2.03 -22.59
C LEU A 57 8.54 -1.15 -21.81
N ARG A 58 8.84 0.06 -22.31
CA ARG A 58 9.70 1.02 -21.61
C ARG A 58 9.07 1.53 -20.32
N SER A 59 7.76 1.82 -20.33
CA SER A 59 7.04 2.22 -19.10
C SER A 59 7.01 1.12 -18.04
N ARG A 60 6.91 -0.16 -18.45
CA ARG A 60 6.93 -1.31 -17.54
C ARG A 60 8.33 -1.58 -16.98
N ALA A 61 9.37 -1.46 -17.80
CA ALA A 61 10.76 -1.58 -17.34
C ALA A 61 11.09 -0.49 -16.30
N ALA A 62 10.77 0.77 -16.58
CA ALA A 62 10.98 1.88 -15.64
C ALA A 62 10.12 1.79 -14.38
N ALA A 63 8.90 1.23 -14.46
CA ALA A 63 8.09 0.95 -13.26
C ALA A 63 8.69 -0.17 -12.42
N ARG A 64 9.21 -1.23 -13.06
CA ARG A 64 9.86 -2.36 -12.39
C ARG A 64 11.15 -1.93 -11.71
N GLU A 65 12.00 -1.17 -12.39
CA GLU A 65 13.25 -0.63 -11.84
C GLU A 65 12.98 0.20 -10.58
N ARG A 66 12.03 1.15 -10.64
CA ARG A 66 11.59 1.91 -9.46
C ARG A 66 11.09 1.03 -8.31
N SER A 67 10.37 -0.05 -8.61
CA SER A 67 9.89 -0.98 -7.57
C SER A 67 11.01 -1.79 -6.91
N VAL A 68 12.09 -2.07 -7.63
CA VAL A 68 13.28 -2.73 -7.08
C VAL A 68 14.02 -1.76 -6.16
N ASP A 69 14.20 -0.53 -6.61
CA ASP A 69 14.83 0.53 -5.81
C ASP A 69 14.05 0.81 -4.51
N ASP A 70 12.72 0.92 -4.61
CA ASP A 70 11.88 1.16 -3.44
C ASP A 70 11.99 -0.01 -2.43
N ARG A 71 11.99 -1.27 -2.89
CA ARG A 71 12.18 -2.43 -2.00
C ARG A 71 13.55 -2.45 -1.32
N TYR A 72 14.60 -2.06 -2.06
CA TYR A 72 15.94 -1.94 -1.49
C TYR A 72 15.98 -0.89 -0.39
N LEU A 73 15.43 0.29 -0.65
CA LEU A 73 15.36 1.40 0.31
C LEU A 73 14.48 1.06 1.54
N GLU A 74 13.37 0.33 1.35
CA GLU A 74 12.57 -0.18 2.46
C GLU A 74 13.36 -1.14 3.35
N GLY A 75 14.13 -2.05 2.74
CA GLY A 75 15.00 -2.99 3.43
C GLY A 75 16.08 -2.27 4.24
N GLU A 76 16.74 -1.27 3.63
CA GLU A 76 17.75 -0.45 4.29
C GLU A 76 17.15 0.31 5.49
N LEU A 77 15.98 0.91 5.33
CA LEU A 77 15.32 1.67 6.39
C LEU A 77 14.90 0.76 7.56
N ARG A 78 14.45 -0.46 7.28
CA ARG A 78 14.14 -1.48 8.30
C ARG A 78 15.40 -1.92 9.06
N ALA A 79 16.51 -2.14 8.36
CA ALA A 79 17.79 -2.48 8.97
C ALA A 79 18.29 -1.35 9.88
N ARG A 80 18.23 -0.10 9.40
CA ARG A 80 18.61 1.09 10.17
C ARG A 80 17.72 1.28 11.40
N TRP A 81 16.40 1.08 11.26
CA TRP A 81 15.49 1.10 12.41
C TRP A 81 15.89 0.09 13.49
N ARG A 82 16.18 -1.17 13.11
CA ARG A 82 16.63 -2.19 14.07
C ARG A 82 17.88 -1.75 14.81
N GLN A 83 18.91 -1.30 14.09
CA GLN A 83 20.15 -0.82 14.69
C GLN A 83 19.92 0.38 15.61
N ALA A 84 19.09 1.33 15.20
CA ALA A 84 18.73 2.49 16.01
C ALA A 84 17.95 2.11 17.28
N ALA A 85 17.03 1.15 17.19
CA ALA A 85 16.28 0.65 18.33
C ALA A 85 17.18 -0.06 19.35
N GLU A 86 18.18 -0.80 18.87
CA GLU A 86 19.21 -1.43 19.72
C GLU A 86 20.06 -0.37 20.43
N GLY A 87 20.56 0.63 19.70
CA GLY A 87 21.38 1.72 20.26
C GLY A 87 20.63 2.69 21.17
N THR A 88 19.29 2.65 21.20
CA THR A 88 18.48 3.58 22.01
C THR A 88 18.00 3.02 23.33
N GLY A 89 18.18 1.71 23.58
CA GLY A 89 17.57 1.05 24.74
C GLY A 89 16.10 0.70 24.51
N LEU A 90 15.58 0.92 23.30
CA LEU A 90 14.29 0.37 22.89
C LEU A 90 14.36 -1.13 22.62
N ALA A 91 15.54 -1.75 22.69
CA ALA A 91 15.77 -3.19 22.63
C ALA A 91 15.69 -3.87 24.01
N ARG A 92 15.39 -5.17 24.03
CA ARG A 92 15.31 -5.99 25.23
C ARG A 92 15.89 -7.35 24.89
N LEU A 93 16.79 -7.83 25.75
CA LEU A 93 17.28 -9.19 25.68
C LEU A 93 16.16 -10.15 26.11
N VAL A 94 15.82 -11.07 25.23
CA VAL A 94 14.88 -12.17 25.48
C VAL A 94 15.64 -13.49 25.43
N TRP A 95 15.17 -14.47 26.19
CA TRP A 95 15.81 -15.79 26.31
C TRP A 95 14.87 -16.89 25.80
N PRO A 96 14.60 -16.96 24.48
CA PRO A 96 13.89 -18.09 23.89
C PRO A 96 14.71 -19.38 24.01
N ALA A 97 14.06 -20.53 23.83
CA ALA A 97 14.70 -21.85 23.89
C ALA A 97 15.88 -22.02 22.91
N SER A 98 15.90 -21.22 21.83
CA SER A 98 16.98 -21.18 20.84
C SER A 98 18.23 -20.39 21.29
N GLY A 99 18.23 -19.79 22.47
CA GLY A 99 19.31 -18.96 23.00
C GLY A 99 18.97 -17.46 23.07
N PRO A 100 19.86 -16.61 23.64
CA PRO A 100 19.60 -15.18 23.80
C PRO A 100 19.34 -14.48 22.47
N ALA A 101 18.29 -13.68 22.42
CA ALA A 101 17.94 -12.88 21.24
C ALA A 101 17.57 -11.46 21.64
N VAL A 102 17.85 -10.49 20.76
CA VAL A 102 17.48 -9.09 20.96
C VAL A 102 16.13 -8.83 20.31
N SER A 103 15.14 -8.45 21.11
CA SER A 103 13.81 -8.07 20.64
C SER A 103 13.72 -6.55 20.51
N VAL A 104 13.35 -6.08 19.31
CA VAL A 104 13.13 -4.65 19.00
C VAL A 104 11.68 -4.41 18.55
N PRO A 105 11.16 -3.18 18.64
CA PRO A 105 9.89 -2.81 18.01
C PRO A 105 9.92 -3.13 16.51
N VAL A 106 8.83 -3.72 16.01
CA VAL A 106 8.78 -4.30 14.66
C VAL A 106 8.18 -3.29 13.69
N VAL A 107 8.88 -3.01 12.60
CA VAL A 107 8.32 -2.22 11.49
C VAL A 107 7.25 -3.03 10.77
N LEU A 108 6.00 -2.58 10.81
CA LEU A 108 4.87 -3.17 10.09
C LEU A 108 4.93 -2.77 8.61
N SER A 109 4.98 -1.47 8.35
CA SER A 109 5.04 -0.92 6.99
C SER A 109 6.00 0.26 6.91
N VAL A 110 6.50 0.47 5.70
CA VAL A 110 7.34 1.60 5.32
C VAL A 110 6.65 2.33 4.18
N ARG A 111 6.68 3.65 4.22
CA ARG A 111 6.29 4.50 3.10
C ARG A 111 7.43 5.47 2.82
N LEU A 112 7.97 5.46 1.62
CA LEU A 112 9.15 6.27 1.27
C LEU A 112 8.80 7.69 0.80
N ARG A 113 7.59 7.88 0.25
CA ARG A 113 7.14 9.16 -0.36
C ARG A 113 5.78 9.61 0.20
N PRO A 114 5.54 10.92 0.39
CA PRO A 114 6.43 12.05 0.06
C PRO A 114 7.59 12.25 1.05
N TYR A 115 7.48 11.70 2.25
CA TYR A 115 8.53 11.61 3.27
C TYR A 115 8.56 10.19 3.83
N ARG A 116 9.66 9.83 4.52
CA ARG A 116 9.84 8.46 5.04
C ARG A 116 8.98 8.28 6.30
N VAL A 117 8.10 7.30 6.29
CA VAL A 117 7.22 6.97 7.41
C VAL A 117 7.37 5.49 7.74
N LEU A 118 7.54 5.19 9.02
CA LEU A 118 7.50 3.85 9.55
C LEU A 118 6.27 3.69 10.44
N MET A 119 5.49 2.64 10.18
CA MET A 119 4.52 2.14 11.14
C MET A 119 5.21 1.07 11.98
N VAL A 120 5.31 1.29 13.28
CA VAL A 120 6.08 0.43 14.17
C VAL A 120 5.17 -0.12 15.25
N ARG A 121 5.15 -1.44 15.39
CA ARG A 121 4.54 -2.13 16.51
C ARG A 121 5.52 -2.19 17.68
N LEU A 122 5.10 -1.64 18.81
CA LEU A 122 5.81 -1.69 20.08
C LEU A 122 5.83 -3.12 20.62
N ARG A 123 6.77 -3.37 21.52
CA ARG A 123 6.79 -4.66 22.23
C ARG A 123 5.68 -4.72 23.28
N PRO A 124 5.29 -5.93 23.70
CA PRO A 124 4.41 -6.09 24.85
C PRO A 124 4.94 -5.34 26.08
N GLY A 125 4.09 -4.49 26.67
CA GLY A 125 4.41 -3.67 27.84
C GLY A 125 5.21 -2.40 27.57
N GLN A 126 5.63 -2.14 26.33
CA GLN A 126 6.29 -0.90 25.95
C GLN A 126 5.23 0.15 25.59
N LEU A 127 5.44 1.38 26.04
CA LEU A 127 4.52 2.49 25.84
C LEU A 127 5.06 3.46 24.77
N VAL A 128 4.16 4.26 24.21
CA VAL A 128 4.54 5.34 23.28
C VAL A 128 5.50 6.33 23.94
N GLY A 129 5.30 6.61 25.24
CA GLY A 129 6.18 7.45 26.04
C GLY A 129 7.64 6.99 26.06
N ASP A 130 7.88 5.68 26.01
CA ASP A 130 9.25 5.13 25.98
C ASP A 130 9.97 5.48 24.67
N VAL A 131 9.23 5.49 23.56
CA VAL A 131 9.77 5.86 22.24
C VAL A 131 10.01 7.36 22.17
N VAL A 132 9.10 8.17 22.72
CA VAL A 132 9.24 9.63 22.80
C VAL A 132 10.45 10.01 23.67
N ALA A 133 10.68 9.31 24.78
CA ALA A 133 11.81 9.57 25.67
C ALA A 133 13.18 9.42 24.99
N VAL A 134 13.27 8.59 23.94
CA VAL A 134 14.51 8.38 23.17
C VAL A 134 14.50 9.06 21.79
N GLN A 135 13.51 9.91 21.50
CA GLN A 135 13.28 10.50 20.17
C GLN A 135 14.54 11.17 19.59
N GLU A 136 15.26 11.94 20.40
CA GLU A 136 16.45 12.66 19.93
C GLU A 136 17.63 11.71 19.60
N ARG A 137 17.74 10.58 20.32
CA ARG A 137 18.75 9.57 20.03
C ARG A 137 18.37 8.76 18.79
N LEU A 138 17.09 8.43 18.64
CA LEU A 138 16.54 7.85 17.41
C LEU A 138 16.78 8.77 16.21
N ARG A 139 16.56 10.07 16.34
CA ARG A 139 16.79 11.06 15.26
C ARG A 139 18.22 11.00 14.75
N ARG A 140 19.20 10.98 15.65
CA ARG A 140 20.62 10.88 15.31
C ARG A 140 20.97 9.54 14.66
N LEU A 141 20.51 8.41 15.20
CA LEU A 141 20.83 7.08 14.68
C LEU A 141 20.12 6.77 13.35
N MET A 142 18.94 7.33 13.13
CA MET A 142 18.23 7.22 11.86
C MET A 142 18.75 8.17 10.78
N ASP A 143 19.67 9.08 11.15
CA ASP A 143 20.18 10.15 10.29
C ASP A 143 19.05 11.00 9.69
N ALA A 144 18.12 11.42 10.55
CA ALA A 144 16.99 12.26 10.17
C ALA A 144 17.21 13.70 10.65
N ARG A 145 16.77 14.68 9.86
CA ARG A 145 16.82 16.09 10.28
C ARG A 145 15.81 16.33 11.40
N ALA A 146 14.62 15.75 11.29
CA ALA A 146 13.64 15.74 12.36
C ALA A 146 12.87 14.41 12.40
N ILE A 147 12.37 14.05 13.58
CA ILE A 147 11.46 12.92 13.77
C ILE A 147 10.18 13.43 14.43
N ARG A 148 9.04 12.97 13.92
CA ARG A 148 7.74 13.10 14.59
C ARG A 148 7.22 11.72 14.95
N ILE A 149 6.90 11.52 16.23
CA ILE A 149 6.27 10.30 16.73
C ILE A 149 4.82 10.62 17.04
N SER A 150 3.91 9.79 16.55
CA SER A 150 2.48 9.88 16.83
C SER A 150 1.92 8.51 17.16
N GLU A 151 1.00 8.46 18.12
CA GLU A 151 0.28 7.23 18.44
C GLU A 151 -0.78 6.98 17.36
N VAL A 152 -0.87 5.73 16.91
CA VAL A 152 -1.93 5.28 15.98
C VAL A 152 -2.84 4.27 16.67
N ALA A 153 -2.25 3.40 17.48
CA ALA A 153 -2.95 2.51 18.38
C ALA A 153 -2.08 2.27 19.63
N ARG A 154 -2.64 1.61 20.64
CA ARG A 154 -1.98 1.37 21.93
C ARG A 154 -0.57 0.77 21.81
N ASP A 155 -0.37 -0.14 20.86
CA ASP A 155 0.91 -0.80 20.58
C ASP A 155 1.49 -0.42 19.22
N VAL A 156 0.96 0.62 18.55
CA VAL A 156 1.42 1.04 17.21
C VAL A 156 1.71 2.52 17.18
N VAL A 157 2.95 2.86 16.84
CA VAL A 157 3.41 4.23 16.64
C VAL A 157 3.74 4.49 15.19
N ARG A 158 3.45 5.71 14.75
CA ARG A 158 3.86 6.25 13.46
C ARG A 158 5.05 7.16 13.66
N VAL A 159 6.15 6.83 12.99
CA VAL A 159 7.41 7.56 13.02
C VAL A 159 7.60 8.21 11.64
N GLU A 160 7.50 9.53 11.59
CA GLU A 160 7.78 10.31 10.38
C GLU A 160 9.20 10.88 10.46
N LEU A 161 9.98 10.71 9.39
CA LEU A 161 11.33 11.24 9.25
C LEU A 161 11.35 12.35 8.19
N TRP A 162 11.90 13.50 8.55
CA TRP A 162 12.04 14.70 7.73
C TRP A 162 13.51 15.07 7.57
#